data_AF-A0A953VVH2-F1
#
_entry.id   AF-A0A953VVH2-F1
#
_cell.length_a   1.000
_cell.length_b   1.000
_cell.length_c   1.000
_cell.angle_alpha   90.00
_cell.angle_beta   90.00
_cell.angle_gamma   90.00
#
_symmetry.space_group_name_H-M   'P 1'
#
loop_
_entity.id
_entity.type
_entity.pdbx_description
1 polymer ?
#
loop_
_entity_poly.entity_id
_entity_poly.type
_entity_poly.pdbx_seq_one_letter_code
_entity_poly.pdbx_strand_id
1 'polypeptide(L)'
;DEVSFGGITFRRYRGSSAFGVPADKAYFYPEGVEGLFEIYHAPADTFETVNTLGLPLYARTIPDRDRDEWVRLEIESNPLPICTRPQVLRTGKRT
;
A
#
# COMPACT_ATOMS: atom_id res chain seq x y z
N ASP A 1 17.01 12.61 -7.97
CA ASP A 1 18.45 12.31 -7.93
C ASP A 1 18.64 10.80 -8.03
N GLU A 2 19.35 10.35 -9.06
CA GLU A 2 19.59 8.93 -9.34
C GLU A 2 21.04 8.74 -9.78
N VAL A 3 21.69 7.67 -9.29
CA VAL A 3 23.07 7.30 -9.63
C VAL A 3 23.12 5.79 -9.83
N SER A 4 23.71 5.33 -10.93
CA SER A 4 23.92 3.91 -11.18
C SER A 4 25.37 3.51 -10.91
N PHE A 5 25.58 2.43 -10.17
CA PHE A 5 26.91 1.90 -9.86
C PHE A 5 26.84 0.38 -9.68
N GLY A 6 27.77 -0.36 -10.29
CA GLY A 6 27.87 -1.81 -10.11
C GLY A 6 26.61 -2.60 -10.51
N GLY A 7 25.84 -2.10 -11.49
CA GLY A 7 24.56 -2.72 -11.90
C GLY A 7 23.38 -2.43 -10.97
N ILE A 8 23.56 -1.58 -9.96
CA ILE A 8 22.51 -1.13 -9.04
C ILE A 8 22.20 0.34 -9.32
N THR A 9 20.91 0.67 -9.42
CA THR A 9 20.43 2.05 -9.53
C THR A 9 20.01 2.55 -8.16
N PHE A 10 20.71 3.55 -7.66
CA PHE A 10 20.42 4.21 -6.38
C PHE A 10 19.57 5.44 -6.62
N ARG A 11 18.34 5.43 -6.09
CA ARG A 11 17.43 6.57 -6.15
C ARG A 11 17.29 7.22 -4.79
N ARG A 12 17.50 8.54 -4.72
CA ARG A 12 17.20 9.31 -3.51
C ARG A 12 15.69 9.48 -3.37
N TYR A 13 15.07 8.69 -2.51
CA TYR A 13 13.66 8.85 -2.17
C TYR A 13 13.46 10.06 -1.26
N ARG A 14 12.73 11.06 -1.73
CA ARG A 14 12.31 12.23 -0.95
C ARG A 14 10.88 12.00 -0.49
N GLY A 15 10.76 11.38 0.69
CA GLY A 15 9.49 11.10 1.33
C GLY A 15 8.83 12.34 1.95
N SER A 16 7.68 12.12 2.60
CA SER A 16 7.03 13.12 3.46
C SER A 16 7.42 12.89 4.93
N SER A 17 6.88 13.69 5.86
CA SER A 17 7.16 13.55 7.29
C SER A 17 6.79 12.18 7.88
N ALA A 18 5.84 11.47 7.29
CA ALA A 18 5.34 10.18 7.77
C ALA A 18 5.94 8.97 7.04
N PHE A 19 6.43 9.15 5.81
CA PHE A 19 6.88 8.06 4.95
C PHE A 19 8.22 8.41 4.33
N GLY A 20 9.23 7.58 4.53
CA GLY A 20 10.56 7.83 3.99
C GLY A 20 11.54 6.70 4.26
N VAL A 21 12.70 6.81 3.60
CA VAL A 21 13.86 5.98 3.90
C VAL A 21 14.69 6.71 4.96
N PRO A 22 15.02 6.10 6.11
CA PRO A 22 15.85 6.73 7.12
C PRO A 22 17.22 7.15 6.56
N ALA A 23 17.78 8.26 7.07
CA ALA A 23 19.00 8.87 6.52
C ALA A 23 20.25 7.97 6.62
N ASP A 24 20.25 6.98 7.51
CA ASP A 24 21.31 6.01 7.74
C ASP A 24 21.03 4.63 7.10
N LYS A 25 19.92 4.50 6.34
CA LYS A 25 19.49 3.25 5.72
C LYS A 25 19.35 3.36 4.21
N ALA A 26 19.43 2.21 3.56
CA ALA A 26 19.06 2.00 2.16
C ALA A 26 18.26 0.70 2.04
N TYR A 27 17.32 0.64 1.11
CA TYR A 27 16.59 -0.58 0.79
C TYR A 27 16.95 -1.02 -0.64
N PHE A 28 17.26 -2.30 -0.78
CA PHE A 28 17.62 -2.94 -2.04
C PHE A 28 16.56 -3.97 -2.39
N TYR A 29 16.08 -3.92 -3.61
CA TYR A 29 15.17 -4.89 -4.19
C TYR A 29 15.43 -4.96 -5.70
N PRO A 30 15.19 -6.11 -6.35
CA PRO A 30 15.28 -6.21 -7.79
C PRO A 30 14.08 -5.51 -8.45
N GLU A 31 14.34 -4.80 -9.54
CA GLU A 31 13.31 -4.23 -10.41
C GLU A 31 13.03 -5.18 -11.59
N GLY A 32 11.84 -5.08 -12.19
CA GLY A 32 11.44 -5.90 -13.35
C GLY A 32 10.96 -7.31 -13.02
N VAL A 33 10.76 -7.64 -11.75
CA VAL A 33 10.17 -8.91 -11.32
C VAL A 33 8.66 -8.74 -11.17
N GLU A 34 7.89 -9.33 -12.07
CA GLU A 34 6.43 -9.34 -12.02
C GLU A 34 5.91 -10.03 -10.74
N GLY A 35 4.89 -9.45 -10.12
CA GLY A 35 4.31 -9.99 -8.89
C GLY A 35 5.20 -9.91 -7.66
N LEU A 36 6.29 -9.12 -7.67
CA LEU A 36 7.17 -9.04 -6.50
C LEU A 36 6.54 -8.25 -5.35
N PHE A 37 5.96 -7.09 -5.67
CA PHE A 37 5.25 -6.25 -4.73
C PHE A 37 3.82 -6.09 -5.23
N GLU A 38 2.87 -6.63 -4.48
CA GLU A 38 1.46 -6.64 -4.84
C GLU A 38 0.64 -6.10 -3.68
N ILE A 39 -0.53 -5.54 -3.99
CA ILE A 39 -1.51 -5.13 -2.98
C ILE A 39 -2.72 -6.03 -3.14
N TYR A 40 -2.95 -6.88 -2.13
CA TYR A 40 -4.17 -7.66 -2.03
C TYR A 40 -5.21 -6.89 -1.23
N HIS A 41 -6.48 -7.13 -1.50
CA HIS A 41 -7.58 -6.46 -0.78
C HIS A 41 -8.44 -7.49 -0.08
N ALA A 42 -8.80 -7.20 1.17
CA ALA A 42 -9.83 -7.94 1.88
C ALA A 42 -11.22 -7.35 1.56
N PRO A 43 -12.29 -8.14 1.73
CA PRO A 43 -13.66 -7.62 1.66
C PRO A 43 -13.89 -6.53 2.72
N ALA A 44 -14.95 -5.73 2.53
CA ALA A 44 -15.35 -4.76 3.54
C ALA A 44 -15.92 -5.45 4.79
N ASP A 45 -15.89 -4.76 5.92
CA ASP A 45 -16.43 -5.24 7.19
C ASP A 45 -17.96 -5.08 7.26
N THR A 46 -18.66 -5.42 6.18
CA THR A 46 -20.12 -5.32 6.07
C THR A 46 -20.75 -6.66 5.72
N PHE A 47 -21.96 -6.91 6.23
CA PHE A 47 -22.70 -8.14 5.94
C PHE A 47 -22.91 -8.39 4.44
N GLU A 48 -23.05 -7.33 3.64
CA GLU A 48 -23.23 -7.43 2.18
C GLU A 48 -22.02 -8.02 1.46
N THR A 49 -20.82 -7.83 2.01
CA THR A 49 -19.56 -8.23 1.38
C THR A 49 -18.92 -9.45 2.04
N VAL A 50 -19.58 -10.01 3.06
CA VAL A 50 -19.17 -11.28 3.68
C VAL A 50 -19.04 -12.36 2.62
N ASN A 51 -17.89 -13.05 2.61
CA ASN A 51 -17.57 -14.12 1.67
C ASN A 51 -17.57 -13.71 0.18
N THR A 52 -17.35 -12.43 -0.11
CA THR A 52 -17.12 -11.93 -1.48
C THR A 52 -15.63 -11.69 -1.72
N LEU A 53 -15.25 -11.41 -2.97
CA LEU A 53 -13.87 -11.02 -3.28
C LEU A 53 -13.61 -9.58 -2.82
N GLY A 54 -12.43 -9.36 -2.26
CA GLY A 54 -11.98 -8.04 -1.84
C GLY A 54 -11.82 -7.09 -3.03
N LEU A 55 -12.39 -5.89 -2.90
CA LEU A 55 -12.26 -4.80 -3.86
C LEU A 55 -11.31 -3.73 -3.32
N PRO A 56 -10.63 -2.97 -4.21
CA PRO A 56 -9.76 -1.89 -3.78
C PRO A 56 -10.45 -0.80 -2.97
N LEU A 57 -11.74 -0.56 -3.23
CA LEU A 57 -12.52 0.48 -2.61
C LEU A 57 -13.99 0.07 -2.55
N TYR A 58 -14.61 0.30 -1.39
CA TYR A 58 -16.04 0.19 -1.18
C TYR A 58 -16.58 1.57 -0.83
N ALA A 59 -17.60 2.02 -1.54
CA ALA A 59 -18.31 3.26 -1.24
C ALA A 59 -19.78 2.94 -0.99
N ARG A 60 -20.31 3.43 0.13
CA ARG A 60 -21.71 3.24 0.51
C ARG A 60 -22.34 4.54 0.97
N THR A 61 -23.63 4.63 0.71
CA THR A 61 -24.45 5.80 0.99
C THR A 61 -25.50 5.37 2.00
N ILE A 62 -25.41 5.88 3.23
CA ILE A 62 -26.34 5.58 4.31
C ILE A 62 -27.31 6.77 4.43
N PRO A 63 -28.57 6.62 3.98
CA PRO A 63 -29.57 7.68 4.12
C PRO A 63 -29.97 7.87 5.58
N ASP A 64 -30.39 9.08 5.93
CA ASP A 64 -31.00 9.36 7.21
C ASP A 64 -32.30 8.58 7.38
N ARG A 65 -32.39 7.79 8.45
CA ARG A 65 -33.56 6.94 8.72
C ARG A 65 -34.66 7.68 9.49
N ASP A 66 -34.34 8.82 10.10
CA ASP A 66 -35.23 9.51 11.02
C ASP A 66 -35.91 10.73 10.40
N ARG A 67 -35.18 11.54 9.61
CA ARG A 67 -35.72 12.79 9.03
C ARG A 67 -35.59 12.91 7.52
N ASP A 68 -34.88 12.01 6.86
CA ASP A 68 -34.60 12.10 5.42
C ASP A 68 -33.89 13.41 5.00
N GLU A 69 -33.11 13.99 5.92
CA GLU A 69 -32.48 15.31 5.72
C GLU A 69 -31.01 15.24 5.30
N TRP A 70 -30.34 14.10 5.51
CA TRP A 70 -28.92 13.94 5.21
C TRP A 70 -28.58 12.52 4.72
N VAL A 71 -27.38 12.41 4.20
CA VAL A 71 -26.78 11.16 3.74
C VAL A 71 -25.35 11.09 4.26
N ARG A 72 -24.96 9.95 4.83
CA ARG A 72 -23.57 9.68 5.19
C ARG A 72 -22.93 8.84 4.10
N LEU A 73 -21.85 9.35 3.54
CA LEU A 73 -20.97 8.58 2.67
C LEU A 73 -19.91 7.90 3.54
N GLU A 74 -19.81 6.59 3.43
CA GLU A 74 -18.74 5.81 4.03
C GLU A 74 -17.91 5.19 2.91
N ILE A 75 -16.60 5.37 3.02
CA ILE A 75 -15.62 4.83 2.08
C ILE A 75 -14.67 3.96 2.89
N GLU A 76 -14.49 2.73 2.43
CA GLU A 76 -13.69 1.71 3.11
C GLU A 76 -12.72 1.06 2.11
N SER A 77 -11.51 0.78 2.57
CA SER A 77 -10.50 0.05 1.82
C SER A 77 -9.65 -0.75 2.80
N ASN A 78 -9.50 -2.05 2.54
CA ASN A 78 -8.74 -2.97 3.37
C ASN A 78 -7.53 -3.54 2.60
N PRO A 79 -6.51 -2.71 2.28
CA PRO A 79 -5.33 -3.13 1.51
C PRO A 79 -4.31 -3.87 2.37
N LEU A 80 -3.69 -4.89 1.79
CA LEU A 80 -2.58 -5.64 2.35
C LEU A 80 -1.41 -5.64 1.34
N PRO A 81 -0.46 -4.69 1.47
CA PRO A 81 0.75 -4.67 0.66
C PRO A 81 1.66 -5.84 1.05
N ILE A 82 2.04 -6.67 0.07
CA ILE A 82 2.86 -7.87 0.28
C ILE A 82 4.06 -7.87 -0.67
N CYS A 83 5.22 -8.28 -0.15
CA CYS A 83 6.35 -8.75 -0.95
C CYS A 83 6.27 -10.27 -1.07
N THR A 84 6.02 -10.80 -2.28
CA THR A 84 5.83 -12.25 -2.49
C THR A 84 7.09 -13.07 -2.24
N ARG A 85 8.26 -12.43 -2.31
CA ARG A 85 9.58 -13.04 -2.05
C ARG A 85 10.36 -12.18 -1.05
N PRO A 86 10.05 -12.24 0.26
CA PRO A 86 10.59 -11.30 1.25
C PRO A 86 12.12 -11.31 1.36
N GLN A 87 12.79 -12.39 0.96
CA GLN A 87 14.25 -12.51 1.01
C GLN A 87 14.99 -11.59 0.02
N VAL A 88 14.30 -11.03 -0.99
CA VAL A 88 14.94 -10.13 -1.96
C VAL A 88 15.01 -8.70 -1.46
N LEU A 89 14.18 -8.33 -0.48
CA LEU A 89 14.22 -7.01 0.16
C LEU A 89 15.34 -7.00 1.21
N ARG A 90 16.44 -6.30 0.92
CA ARG A 90 17.59 -6.19 1.80
C ARG A 90 17.80 -4.76 2.27
N THR A 91 18.27 -4.60 3.51
CA THR A 91 18.56 -3.29 4.10
C THR A 91 20.06 -3.08 4.19
N GLY A 92 20.57 -1.98 3.63
CA GLY A 92 21.89 -1.46 3.91
C GLY A 92 21.84 -0.46 5.07
N LYS A 93 22.93 -0.38 5.83
CA LYS A 93 23.11 0.60 6.90
C LYS A 93 24.47 1.28 6.73
N ARG A 94 24.56 2.56 7.09
CA ARG A 94 25.84 3.27 7.23
C ARG A 94 26.69 2.60 8.33
N THR A 95 27.91 2.19 7.98
CA THR A 95 28.93 1.69 8.90
C THR A 95 29.49 2.80 9.76
#